data_AF-A0A3D3KTY7-F1
#
_entry.id   AF-A0A3D3KTY7-F1
#
_cell.length_a   1.000
_cell.length_b   1.000
_cell.length_c   1.000
_cell.angle_alpha   90.00
_cell.angle_beta   90.00
_cell.angle_gamma   90.00
#
_symmetry.space_group_name_H-M   'P 1'
#
loop_
_entity.id
_entity.type
_entity.pdbx_description
1 polymer ?
#
loop_
_entity_poly.entity_id
_entity_poly.type
_entity_poly.pdbx_seq_one_letter_code
_entity_poly.pdbx_strand_id
1 'polypeptide(L)'
;RIDLIQCYDEYVMGYSATRHYLGGSAPAFPVAGAPMHVVLLDGRMAGSWRHTLFPGRSELDIRLFNDTGLDDAVRVAVDRYGAFLEIPAVRGGSGAKLEGHI
;
A
#
# COMPACT_ATOMS: atom_id res chain seq x y z
N ARG A 1 -2.61 -3.69 13.42
CA ARG A 1 -3.51 -3.96 12.27
C ARG A 1 -2.97 -3.24 11.04
N ILE A 2 -2.93 -3.90 9.88
CA ILE A 2 -2.53 -3.29 8.61
C ILE A 2 -3.77 -2.98 7.76
N ASP A 3 -3.83 -1.77 7.20
CA ASP A 3 -4.85 -1.33 6.26
C ASP A 3 -4.20 -0.78 4.98
N LEU A 4 -4.75 -1.16 3.83
CA LEU A 4 -4.29 -0.79 2.49
C LEU A 4 -5.20 0.31 1.92
N ILE A 5 -4.75 1.56 1.97
CA ILE A 5 -5.56 2.74 1.59
C ILE A 5 -5.16 3.24 0.21
N GLN A 6 -6.12 3.40 -0.69
CA GLN A 6 -5.86 3.83 -2.06
C GLN A 6 -5.55 5.34 -2.17
N CYS A 7 -4.66 5.65 -3.10
CA CYS A 7 -4.32 6.94 -3.73
C CYS A 7 -5.36 8.06 -3.68
N TYR A 8 -6.52 7.70 -4.20
CA TYR A 8 -7.56 8.63 -4.62
C TYR A 8 -8.71 8.69 -3.62
N ASP A 9 -8.51 8.09 -2.45
CA ASP A 9 -9.38 8.31 -1.31
C ASP A 9 -9.16 9.73 -0.78
N GLU A 10 -10.24 10.40 -0.37
CA GLU A 10 -10.21 11.78 0.12
C GLU A 10 -9.27 11.98 1.30
N TYR A 11 -8.94 10.92 2.05
CA TYR A 11 -7.93 10.93 3.10
C TYR A 11 -6.51 11.26 2.62
N VAL A 12 -6.19 11.00 1.36
CA VAL A 12 -4.86 11.26 0.77
C VAL A 12 -4.84 12.55 -0.07
N MET A 13 -5.97 12.90 -0.69
CA MET A 13 -6.06 14.03 -1.61
C MET A 13 -6.68 15.32 -1.01
N GLY A 14 -7.22 15.29 0.22
CA GLY A 14 -8.08 16.35 0.78
C GLY A 14 -7.47 17.30 1.82
N TYR A 15 -7.44 18.58 1.46
CA TYR A 15 -7.37 19.83 2.25
C TYR A 15 -7.05 19.79 3.77
N SER A 16 -5.82 20.24 4.07
CA SER A 16 -5.30 20.99 5.24
C SER A 16 -5.49 20.48 6.68
N ALA A 17 -6.52 19.70 7.03
CA ALA A 17 -6.75 19.28 8.43
C ALA A 17 -6.27 17.85 8.74
N THR A 18 -6.27 16.91 7.79
CA THR A 18 -5.88 15.50 7.98
C THR A 18 -4.35 15.27 8.01
N ARG A 19 -3.55 16.32 7.78
CA ARG A 19 -2.09 16.26 7.70
C ARG A 19 -1.41 15.64 8.91
N HIS A 20 -1.97 15.75 10.12
CA HIS A 20 -1.33 15.21 11.33
C HIS A 20 -1.31 13.68 11.40
N TYR A 21 -2.29 12.99 10.81
CA TYR A 21 -2.27 11.53 10.74
C TYR A 21 -1.24 11.00 9.72
N LEU A 22 -0.82 11.85 8.77
CA LEU A 22 0.21 11.58 7.77
C LEU A 22 1.60 12.12 8.18
N GLY A 23 1.81 12.46 9.47
CA GLY A 23 3.10 12.99 9.93
C GLY A 23 3.38 14.44 9.50
N GLY A 24 2.37 15.18 9.06
CA GLY A 24 2.41 16.64 8.84
C GLY A 24 2.92 17.12 7.49
N SER A 25 3.43 16.23 6.63
CA SER A 25 4.12 16.61 5.38
C SER A 25 3.35 16.25 4.11
N ALA A 26 2.02 16.35 4.15
CA ALA A 26 1.19 16.19 2.95
C ALA A 26 1.40 17.38 1.97
N PRO A 27 1.53 17.13 0.65
CA PRO A 27 1.42 15.84 -0.01
C PRO A 27 2.66 14.97 0.22
N ALA A 28 2.45 13.71 0.61
CA ALA A 28 3.52 12.73 0.62
C ALA A 28 3.80 12.33 -0.85
N PHE A 29 4.75 13.01 -1.47
CA PHE A 29 5.19 12.65 -2.82
C PHE A 29 5.95 11.31 -2.74
N PRO A 30 5.57 10.30 -3.54
CA PRO A 30 6.32 9.06 -3.59
C PRO A 30 7.74 9.35 -4.09
N VAL A 31 8.72 8.95 -3.28
CA VAL A 31 10.14 9.02 -3.65
C VAL A 31 10.33 8.18 -4.93
N ALA A 32 10.96 8.78 -5.95
CA ALA A 32 11.36 8.19 -7.24
C ALA A 32 11.09 6.67 -7.39
N GLY A 33 9.93 6.30 -7.94
CA GLY A 33 9.58 4.91 -8.28
C GLY A 33 8.96 4.06 -7.15
N ALA A 34 8.61 4.66 -6.01
CA ALA A 34 7.86 3.99 -4.93
C ALA A 34 6.33 3.98 -5.19
N PRO A 35 5.61 2.94 -4.72
CA PRO A 35 4.25 2.67 -5.20
C PRO A 35 3.15 3.62 -4.69
N MET A 36 2.09 3.69 -5.52
CA MET A 36 0.87 4.50 -5.54
C MET A 36 0.20 4.82 -4.19
N HIS A 37 0.03 3.81 -3.34
CA HIS A 37 -0.97 3.75 -2.26
C HIS A 37 -0.36 3.76 -0.86
N VAL A 38 -1.13 4.08 0.19
CA VAL A 38 -0.64 4.18 1.58
C VAL A 38 -0.94 2.90 2.37
N VAL A 39 0.04 2.45 3.15
CA VAL A 39 -0.17 1.43 4.18
C VAL A 39 -0.30 2.11 5.54
N LEU A 40 -1.35 1.78 6.28
CA LEU A 40 -1.51 2.20 7.68
C LEU A 40 -1.23 1.02 8.62
N LEU A 41 -0.44 1.27 9.66
CA LEU A 41 -0.31 0.41 10.83
C LEU A 41 -1.02 1.09 12.00
N ASP A 42 -2.13 0.51 12.44
CA ASP A 42 -2.95 1.04 13.54
C ASP A 42 -3.29 2.53 13.35
N GLY A 43 -3.67 2.89 12.11
CA GLY A 43 -4.05 4.24 11.72
C GLY A 43 -2.90 5.20 11.43
N ARG A 44 -1.63 4.79 11.55
CA ARG A 44 -0.46 5.61 11.23
C ARG A 44 0.20 5.14 9.94
N MET A 45 0.69 6.09 9.13
CA MET A 45 1.44 5.77 7.92
C MET A 45 2.66 4.90 8.24
N ALA A 46 2.75 3.74 7.61
CA ALA A 46 3.76 2.73 7.86
C ALA A 46 4.46 2.23 6.59
N GLY A 47 4.06 2.74 5.42
CA GLY A 47 4.63 2.31 4.15
C GLY A 47 3.78 2.70 2.96
N SER A 48 4.08 2.07 1.83
CA SER A 48 3.31 2.22 0.60
C SER A 48 3.05 0.87 -0.07
N TRP A 49 2.04 0.84 -0.92
CA TRP A 49 1.69 -0.35 -1.67
C TRP A 49 1.17 -0.04 -3.07
N ARG A 50 1.12 -1.07 -3.92
CA ARG A 50 0.37 -1.07 -5.19
C ARG A 50 -0.14 -2.47 -5.46
N HIS A 51 -1.11 -2.56 -6.35
CA HIS A 51 -1.51 -3.83 -6.94
C HIS A 51 -1.12 -3.93 -8.42
N THR A 52 -0.97 -5.15 -8.90
CA THR A 52 -1.03 -5.48 -10.32
C THR A 52 -2.12 -6.53 -10.48
N LEU A 53 -3.07 -6.25 -11.38
CA LEU A 53 -4.18 -7.14 -11.66
C LEU A 53 -3.80 -8.05 -12.82
N PHE A 54 -3.98 -9.35 -12.62
CA PHE A 54 -3.85 -10.39 -13.63
C PHE A 54 -5.21 -11.07 -13.81
N PRO A 55 -5.42 -11.81 -14.91
CA PRO A 55 -6.57 -12.71 -15.01
C PRO A 55 -6.61 -13.67 -13.81
N GLY A 56 -7.65 -13.55 -12.98
CA GLY A 56 -7.90 -14.44 -11.84
C GLY A 56 -6.99 -14.26 -10.61
N ARG A 57 -6.14 -13.23 -10.54
CA ARG A 57 -5.38 -12.91 -9.31
C ARG A 57 -4.92 -11.46 -9.23
N SER A 58 -4.66 -10.98 -8.01
CA SER A 58 -4.00 -9.70 -7.75
C SER A 58 -2.66 -9.91 -7.05
N GLU A 59 -1.62 -9.23 -7.49
CA GLU A 59 -0.32 -9.21 -6.82
C GLU A 59 -0.11 -7.87 -6.12
N LEU A 60 0.24 -7.91 -4.84
CA LEU A 60 0.42 -6.74 -3.99
C LEU A 60 1.90 -6.53 -3.65
N ASP A 61 2.47 -5.43 -4.14
CA ASP A 61 3.81 -4.97 -3.74
C ASP A 61 3.63 -4.06 -2.52
N ILE A 62 3.83 -4.62 -1.32
CA ILE A 62 3.67 -3.94 -0.03
C ILE A 62 5.05 -3.68 0.58
N ARG A 63 5.39 -2.40 0.77
CA ARG A 63 6.66 -1.93 1.31
C ARG A 63 6.44 -1.18 2.61
N LEU A 64 6.86 -1.77 3.71
CA LEU A 64 6.78 -1.16 5.05
C LEU A 64 8.10 -0.45 5.38
N PHE A 65 8.04 0.63 6.16
CA PHE A 65 9.24 1.29 6.69
C PHE A 65 9.97 0.40 7.70
N ASN A 66 9.22 -0.43 8.42
CA ASN A 66 9.71 -1.49 9.31
C ASN A 66 8.70 -2.63 9.24
N ASP A 67 9.15 -3.84 8.93
CA ASP A 67 8.33 -5.04 8.75
C ASP A 67 8.51 -6.09 9.87
N THR A 68 9.34 -5.80 10.87
CA THR A 68 9.65 -6.74 11.95
C THR A 68 8.38 -7.19 12.69
N GLY A 69 8.04 -8.48 12.58
CA GLY A 69 6.89 -9.08 13.27
C GLY A 69 5.52 -8.73 12.67
N LEU A 70 5.47 -8.21 11.44
CA LEU A 70 4.22 -7.80 10.80
C LEU A 70 3.69 -8.80 9.76
N ASP A 71 4.34 -9.96 9.57
CA ASP A 71 3.98 -10.94 8.54
C ASP A 71 2.52 -11.39 8.60
N ASP A 72 2.02 -11.71 9.79
CA ASP A 72 0.62 -12.10 9.98
C ASP A 72 -0.35 -10.97 9.66
N ALA A 73 -0.01 -9.74 10.06
CA ALA A 73 -0.83 -8.57 9.78
C ALA A 73 -0.86 -8.25 8.27
N VAL A 74 0.26 -8.42 7.59
CA VAL A 74 0.36 -8.25 6.13
C VAL A 74 -0.49 -9.32 5.44
N ARG A 75 -0.34 -10.59 5.82
CA ARG A 75 -1.15 -11.70 5.26
C ARG A 75 -2.65 -11.42 5.40
N VAL A 76 -3.10 -11.05 6.60
CA VAL A 76 -4.52 -10.71 6.83
C VAL A 76 -4.99 -9.56 5.94
N ALA A 77 -4.15 -8.55 5.71
CA ALA A 77 -4.49 -7.44 4.82
C ALA A 77 -4.57 -7.89 3.34
N VAL A 78 -3.66 -8.76 2.89
CA VAL A 78 -3.71 -9.38 1.55
C VAL A 78 -4.99 -10.20 1.38
N ASP A 79 -5.32 -11.05 2.34
CA ASP A 79 -6.53 -11.91 2.28
C ASP A 79 -7.81 -11.08 2.20
N ARG A 80 -7.91 -10.01 3.02
CA ARG A 80 -9.03 -9.07 2.97
C ARG A 80 -9.15 -8.37 1.63
N TYR A 81 -8.02 -8.00 1.04
CA TYR A 81 -8.01 -7.36 -0.28
C TYR A 81 -8.45 -8.32 -1.38
N GLY A 82 -8.01 -9.58 -1.34
CA GLY A 82 -8.49 -10.61 -2.26
C GLY A 82 -9.99 -10.86 -2.12
N ALA A 83 -10.49 -10.94 -0.88
CA ALA A 83 -11.92 -11.07 -0.62
C ALA A 83 -12.73 -9.87 -1.17
N PHE A 84 -12.19 -8.64 -1.06
CA PHE A 84 -12.82 -7.45 -1.63
C PHE A 84 -12.89 -7.48 -3.16
N LEU A 85 -11.85 -7.97 -3.84
CA LEU A 85 -11.81 -8.07 -5.30
C LEU A 85 -12.51 -9.32 -5.86
N GLU A 86 -12.96 -10.23 -5.00
CA GLU A 86 -13.49 -11.56 -5.38
C GLU A 86 -12.50 -12.40 -6.22
N ILE A 87 -11.20 -12.12 -6.10
CA ILE A 87 -10.12 -12.88 -6.72
C ILE A 87 -8.97 -13.07 -5.72
N PRO A 88 -8.22 -14.18 -5.77
CA PRO A 88 -7.05 -14.39 -4.93
C PRO A 88 -6.06 -13.22 -5.00
N ALA A 89 -5.61 -12.74 -3.85
CA ALA A 89 -4.52 -11.77 -3.74
C ALA A 89 -3.29 -12.42 -3.11
N VAL A 90 -2.10 -12.04 -3.57
CA VAL A 90 -0.83 -12.53 -3.03
C VAL A 90 0.13 -11.37 -2.82
N ARG A 91 1.00 -11.47 -1.80
CA ARG A 91 2.11 -10.52 -1.65
C ARG A 91 3.15 -10.81 -2.72
N GLY A 92 3.39 -9.87 -3.62
CA GLY A 92 4.51 -9.90 -4.54
C GLY A 92 5.83 -9.77 -3.77
N GLY A 93 6.88 -10.45 -4.23
CA GLY A 93 8.23 -10.22 -3.72
C GLY A 93 8.64 -8.77 -3.94
N SER A 94 9.47 -8.21 -3.06
CA SER A 94 10.02 -6.86 -3.22
C SER A 94 10.97 -6.83 -4.42
N GLY A 95 10.39 -6.76 -5.62
CA GLY A 95 11.11 -6.67 -6.89
C GLY A 95 11.71 -5.29 -7.04
N ALA A 96 13.03 -5.23 -6.92
CA ALA A 96 13.81 -4.16 -7.52
C ALA A 96 13.42 -4.00 -9.00
N LYS A 97 13.24 -2.73 -9.39
CA LYS A 97 13.27 -2.19 -10.76
C LYS A 97 12.43 -2.93 -11.81
N LEU A 98 11.22 -2.41 -12.08
CA LEU A 98 10.65 -2.53 -13.41
C LEU A 98 11.47 -1.58 -14.32
N GLU A 99 12.57 -2.07 -14.88
CA GLU A 99 13.15 -1.46 -16.07
C GLU A 99 12.17 -1.66 -17.21
N GLY A 100 11.36 -0.63 -17.46
CA GLY A 100 10.58 -0.53 -18.67
C GLY A 100 11.51 -0.29 -19.85
N HIS A 101 11.65 -1.31 -20.69
CA HIS A 101 11.85 -1.11 -22.11
C HIS A 101 10.61 -0.39 -22.67
N ILE A 102 10.77 0.86 -23.13
CA ILE A 102 10.67 1.28 -24.54
C ILE A 102 11.29 2.67 -24.70
#